data_AF-A0A7C9DV76-F1
#
_entry.id   AF-A0A7C9DV76-F1
#
_cell.length_a   1.000
_cell.length_b   1.000
_cell.length_c   1.000
_cell.angle_alpha   90.00
_cell.angle_beta   90.00
_cell.angle_gamma   90.00
#
_symmetry.space_group_name_H-M   'P 1'
#
loop_
_entity.id
_entity.type
_entity.pdbx_description
1 polymer ?
#
loop_
_entity_poly.entity_id
_entity_poly.type
_entity_poly.pdbx_seq_one_letter_code
_entity_poly.pdbx_strand_id
1 'polypeptide(L)'
;MCVICGFVGCGRYKQGHAIMHWKETQHCYSLELETQRVWDYVGDNYVHRLIQSKTDGKLVELNVHCSHAVNGCGSCECSGDPGINEALLSSKVEVIVNEYNELLSTQLENQKLYFESLLQEAKEETEKEIAEAVEKAVTLKLQKLQAKLDKCMKEKKFIDDINENLLKNQEIWKAKIQELEEREERALRLKDDKIRELEEQLKDLMLHLEAGPAMEQLSTSDEIKDGTVLKIGGESSSSNGTRPTKSNNRKKR
;
A
#
# COMPACT_ATOMS: atom_id res chain seq x y z
N MET A 1 14.81 23.85 62.82
CA MET A 1 14.63 22.39 63.04
C MET A 1 13.72 21.85 61.95
N CYS A 2 14.09 20.78 61.25
CA CYS A 2 13.21 20.11 60.30
C CYS A 2 12.04 19.46 61.04
N VAL A 3 10.80 19.70 60.60
CA VAL A 3 9.60 19.16 61.26
C VAL A 3 9.33 17.69 60.90
N ILE A 4 9.98 17.17 59.85
CA ILE A 4 9.78 15.80 59.37
C ILE A 4 10.71 14.83 60.09
N CYS A 5 12.01 15.14 60.15
CA CYS A 5 13.03 14.24 60.70
C CYS A 5 13.76 14.79 61.94
N GLY A 6 13.43 15.99 62.41
CA GLY A 6 14.05 16.58 63.61
C GLY A 6 15.45 17.17 63.42
N PHE A 7 16.01 17.17 62.21
CA PHE A 7 17.35 17.73 61.94
C PHE A 7 17.45 19.21 62.34
N VAL A 8 18.51 19.59 63.07
CA VAL A 8 18.73 20.98 63.51
C VAL A 8 19.85 21.61 62.69
N GLY A 9 19.49 22.50 61.78
CA GLY A 9 20.41 23.29 60.97
C GLY A 9 20.34 24.78 61.27
N CYS A 10 21.43 25.50 61.00
CA CYS A 10 21.45 26.95 61.06
C CYS A 10 20.72 27.58 59.85
N GLY A 11 20.15 28.77 60.06
CA GLY A 11 19.37 29.50 59.06
C GLY A 11 20.21 30.08 57.92
N ARG A 12 19.51 30.75 56.98
CA ARG A 12 20.09 31.32 55.74
C ARG A 12 21.21 32.34 56.00
N TYR A 13 21.14 33.08 57.11
CA TYR A 13 22.11 34.13 57.47
C TYR A 13 23.36 33.61 58.19
N LYS A 14 23.55 32.28 58.28
CA LYS A 14 24.77 31.65 58.80
C LYS A 14 25.39 30.76 57.72
N GLN A 15 25.54 29.46 57.98
CA GLN A 15 26.09 28.49 57.02
C GLN A 15 25.00 27.80 56.18
N GLY A 16 23.71 28.06 56.44
CA GLY A 16 22.62 27.50 55.63
C GLY A 16 22.46 25.99 55.74
N HIS A 17 22.78 25.36 56.88
CA HIS A 17 22.60 23.90 57.04
C HIS A 17 21.15 23.46 56.87
N ALA A 18 20.18 24.30 57.23
CA ALA A 18 18.77 23.96 57.08
C ALA A 18 18.33 23.91 55.60
N ILE A 19 18.89 24.76 54.73
CA ILE A 19 18.58 24.75 53.29
C ILE A 19 19.30 23.61 52.55
N MET A 20 20.53 23.26 52.96
CA MET A 20 21.23 22.08 52.42
C MET A 20 20.48 20.80 52.75
N HIS A 21 20.03 20.65 54.00
CA HIS A 21 19.20 19.54 54.43
C HIS A 21 17.95 19.36 53.58
N TRP A 22 17.25 20.46 53.25
CA TRP A 22 16.11 20.40 52.34
C TRP A 22 16.50 19.88 50.95
N LYS A 23 17.58 20.39 50.35
CA LYS A 23 18.03 19.96 49.02
C LYS A 23 18.39 18.48 48.96
N GLU A 24 19.01 17.94 50.02
CA GLU A 24 19.44 16.54 50.11
C GLU A 24 18.30 15.58 50.44
N THR A 25 17.43 15.95 51.37
CA THR A 25 16.42 15.03 51.93
C THR A 25 15.00 15.28 51.42
N GLN A 26 14.77 16.37 50.68
CA GLN A 26 13.44 16.82 50.24
C GLN A 26 12.45 17.05 51.38
N HIS A 27 12.96 17.37 52.58
CA HIS A 27 12.13 17.79 53.69
C HIS A 27 11.81 19.29 53.58
N CYS A 28 10.62 19.60 53.07
CA CYS A 28 10.24 20.96 52.66
C CYS A 28 9.95 21.94 53.79
N TYR A 29 9.85 21.47 55.04
CA TYR A 29 9.41 22.30 56.16
C TYR A 29 10.43 22.35 57.29
N SER A 30 10.67 23.55 57.82
CA SER A 30 11.49 23.75 59.03
C SER A 30 10.86 24.76 59.99
N LEU A 31 10.95 24.46 61.29
CA LEU A 31 10.56 25.32 62.39
C LEU A 31 11.72 26.21 62.83
N GLU A 32 11.51 27.52 62.81
CA GLU A 32 12.37 28.52 63.43
C GLU A 32 12.18 28.48 64.95
N LEU A 33 13.24 28.18 65.71
CA LEU A 33 13.14 27.95 67.16
C LEU A 33 12.86 29.23 67.96
N GLU A 34 13.28 30.40 67.44
CA GLU A 34 13.12 31.68 68.12
C GLU A 34 11.69 32.21 68.02
N THR A 35 11.10 32.17 66.82
CA THR A 35 9.77 32.75 66.58
C THR A 35 8.66 31.70 66.45
N GLN A 36 8.99 30.42 66.54
CA GLN A 36 8.07 29.29 66.36
C GLN A 36 7.30 29.30 65.01
N ARG A 37 7.84 29.98 64.00
CA ARG A 37 7.27 30.04 62.65
C ARG A 37 7.78 28.87 61.82
N VAL A 38 6.93 28.35 60.94
CA VAL A 38 7.31 27.29 60.00
C VAL A 38 7.65 27.92 58.66
N TRP A 39 8.83 27.63 58.14
CA TRP A 39 9.29 28.03 56.83
C TRP A 39 9.00 26.93 55.81
N ASP A 40 8.40 27.30 54.67
CA ASP A 40 8.25 26.45 53.48
C ASP A 40 9.37 26.76 52.49
N TYR A 41 10.20 25.76 52.18
CA TYR A 41 11.28 25.90 51.22
C TYR A 41 10.81 25.87 49.75
N VAL A 42 9.64 25.28 49.46
CA VAL A 42 9.09 25.20 48.10
C VAL A 42 8.36 26.50 47.76
N GLY A 43 7.51 26.98 48.67
CA GLY A 43 6.77 28.24 48.53
C GLY A 43 7.57 29.51 48.82
N ASP A 44 8.81 29.38 49.31
CA ASP A 44 9.71 30.47 49.74
C ASP A 44 9.05 31.50 50.66
N ASN A 45 8.20 31.04 51.58
CA ASN A 45 7.44 31.88 52.51
C ASN A 45 7.30 31.23 53.89
N TYR A 46 6.92 32.04 54.90
CA TYR A 46 6.48 31.52 56.18
C TYR A 46 5.04 31.02 56.06
N VAL A 47 4.80 29.80 56.54
CA VAL A 47 3.45 29.23 56.62
C VAL A 47 2.71 29.93 57.76
N HIS A 48 1.59 30.58 57.43
CA HIS A 48 0.66 31.13 58.42
C HIS A 48 -0.10 29.98 59.09
N ARG A 49 0.08 29.84 60.40
CA ARG A 49 -0.56 28.77 61.17
C ARG A 49 -2.02 29.15 61.47
N LEU A 50 -2.98 28.48 60.82
CA LEU A 50 -4.31 28.30 61.42
C LEU A 50 -4.15 27.24 62.52
N ILE A 51 -4.28 27.63 63.79
CA ILE A 51 -4.17 26.68 64.90
C ILE A 51 -5.52 25.97 65.03
N GLN A 52 -5.55 24.67 64.74
CA GLN A 52 -6.66 23.82 65.15
C GLN A 52 -6.47 23.44 66.63
N SER A 53 -7.43 23.81 67.48
CA SER A 53 -7.49 23.31 68.85
C SER A 53 -7.64 21.78 68.83
N LYS A 54 -6.79 21.06 69.58
CA LYS A 54 -6.85 19.60 69.70
C LYS A 54 -8.15 19.08 70.35
N THR A 55 -8.98 19.94 70.94
CA THR A 55 -10.23 19.55 71.59
C THR A 55 -11.50 19.97 70.83
N ASP A 56 -11.42 20.79 69.79
CA ASP A 56 -12.63 21.33 69.15
C ASP A 56 -12.54 21.59 67.63
N GLY A 57 -11.39 21.36 66.98
CA GLY A 57 -11.29 21.43 65.50
C GLY A 57 -11.53 22.82 64.87
N LYS A 58 -11.87 23.83 65.67
CA LYS A 58 -12.11 25.21 65.24
C LYS A 58 -10.80 25.90 64.89
N LEU A 59 -10.76 26.48 63.70
CA LEU A 59 -9.64 27.29 63.21
C LEU A 59 -9.64 28.61 63.98
N VAL A 60 -8.54 28.91 64.68
CA VAL A 60 -8.35 30.20 65.36
C VAL A 60 -7.23 30.96 64.65
N GLU A 61 -7.60 32.11 64.08
CA GLU A 61 -6.69 33.08 63.51
C GLU A 61 -6.06 33.89 64.66
N LEU A 62 -4.73 33.93 64.73
CA LEU A 62 -4.03 34.69 65.75
C LEU A 62 -4.15 36.18 65.39
N ASN A 63 -5.08 36.89 66.03
CA ASN A 63 -5.27 38.34 65.87
C ASN A 63 -3.96 39.09 66.21
N VAL A 64 -3.17 39.41 65.19
CA VAL A 64 -2.12 40.43 65.30
C VAL A 64 -2.83 41.77 65.40
N HIS A 65 -3.02 42.23 66.64
CA HIS A 65 -3.58 43.55 66.90
C HIS A 65 -2.66 44.60 66.28
N CYS A 66 -3.21 45.33 65.31
CA CYS A 66 -2.54 46.44 64.66
C CYS A 66 -2.28 47.53 65.71
N SER A 67 -1.02 47.66 66.11
CA SER A 67 -0.57 48.64 67.10
C SER A 67 -0.36 49.99 66.43
N HIS A 68 -1.44 50.66 66.04
CA HIS A 68 -1.40 52.07 65.65
C HIS A 68 -2.59 52.82 66.26
N ALA A 69 -2.53 52.95 67.58
CA ALA A 69 -3.32 53.92 68.33
C ALA A 69 -2.35 54.90 69.02
N VAL A 70 -1.80 55.82 68.24
CA VAL A 70 -1.25 57.07 68.79
C VAL A 70 -1.41 58.18 67.76
N ASN A 71 -2.10 59.24 68.18
CA ASN A 71 -2.17 60.59 67.61
C ASN A 71 -3.34 60.90 66.66
N GLY A 72 -4.48 61.18 67.30
CA GLY A 72 -5.30 62.37 67.14
C GLY A 72 -5.42 63.02 65.75
N CYS A 73 -6.58 62.82 65.13
CA CYS A 73 -7.16 63.81 64.22
C CYS A 73 -8.67 63.91 64.50
N GLY A 74 -9.04 64.91 65.29
CA GLY A 74 -10.43 65.36 65.42
C GLY A 74 -10.74 66.29 64.25
N SER A 75 -11.43 65.77 63.24
CA SER A 75 -12.40 66.44 62.36
C SER A 75 -12.66 65.55 61.14
N CYS A 76 -13.69 64.71 61.19
CA CYS A 76 -14.55 64.53 60.03
C CYS A 76 -15.99 64.44 60.54
N GLU A 77 -16.76 65.50 60.31
CA GLU A 77 -18.18 65.33 60.04
C GLU A 77 -18.31 64.50 58.77
N CYS A 78 -18.41 63.18 58.94
CA CYS A 78 -18.75 62.26 57.88
C CYS A 78 -20.15 61.73 58.20
N SER A 79 -21.16 62.60 58.06
CA SER A 79 -22.57 62.20 57.95
C SER A 79 -22.80 61.56 56.58
N GLY A 80 -22.15 60.43 56.34
CA GLY A 80 -22.50 59.50 55.27
C GLY A 80 -23.20 58.33 55.93
N ASP A 81 -24.46 58.10 55.58
CA ASP A 81 -25.14 56.85 55.89
C ASP A 81 -24.20 55.68 55.54
N PRO A 82 -23.82 54.82 56.51
CA PRO A 82 -22.91 53.70 56.28
C PRO A 82 -23.33 52.85 55.07
N GLY A 83 -24.64 52.74 54.82
CA GLY A 83 -25.19 52.00 53.68
C GLY A 83 -24.86 52.61 52.31
N ILE A 84 -24.73 53.94 52.19
CA ILE A 84 -24.44 54.60 50.91
C ILE A 84 -22.96 54.45 50.54
N ASN A 85 -22.06 54.59 51.52
CA ASN A 85 -20.63 54.37 51.29
C ASN A 85 -20.31 52.89 50.99
N GLU A 86 -21.01 51.97 51.65
CA GLU A 86 -20.89 50.53 51.39
C GLU A 86 -21.44 50.16 50.01
N ALA A 87 -22.58 50.72 49.59
CA ALA A 87 -23.12 50.52 48.25
C ALA A 87 -22.20 51.09 47.14
N LEU A 88 -21.57 52.25 47.38
CA LEU A 88 -20.60 52.84 46.45
C LEU A 88 -19.33 51.98 46.32
N LEU A 89 -18.81 51.46 47.43
CA LEU A 89 -17.67 50.55 47.44
C LEU A 89 -18.01 49.22 46.76
N SER A 90 -19.19 48.66 47.03
CA SER A 90 -19.70 47.45 46.36
C SER A 90 -19.77 47.66 44.84
N SER A 91 -20.35 48.78 44.39
CA SER A 91 -20.42 49.12 42.97
C SER A 91 -19.05 49.22 42.31
N LYS A 92 -18.05 49.81 42.99
CA LYS A 92 -16.69 49.89 42.46
C LYS A 92 -16.00 48.53 42.41
N VAL A 93 -16.23 47.67 43.40
CA VAL A 93 -15.75 46.29 43.41
C VAL A 93 -16.38 45.49 42.27
N GLU A 94 -17.69 45.64 42.04
CA GLU A 94 -18.40 44.99 40.93
C GLU A 94 -17.82 45.40 39.57
N VAL A 95 -17.52 46.69 39.36
CA VAL A 95 -16.85 47.16 38.13
C VAL A 95 -15.50 46.48 37.94
N ILE A 96 -14.66 46.43 38.99
CA ILE A 96 -13.34 45.78 38.92
C ILE A 96 -13.48 44.27 38.64
N VAL A 97 -14.44 43.60 39.26
CA VAL A 97 -14.72 42.17 39.01
C VAL A 97 -15.15 41.95 37.57
N ASN A 98 -16.01 42.81 37.03
CA ASN A 98 -16.43 42.72 35.63
C ASN A 98 -15.25 42.94 34.67
N GLU A 99 -14.43 43.96 34.89
CA GLU A 99 -13.23 44.22 34.09
C GLU A 99 -12.24 43.05 34.16
N TYR A 100 -12.04 42.47 35.35
CA TYR A 100 -11.21 41.28 35.54
C TYR A 100 -11.78 40.07 34.78
N ASN A 101 -13.09 39.85 34.84
CA ASN A 101 -13.75 38.77 34.12
C ASN A 101 -13.64 38.95 32.59
N GLU A 102 -13.76 40.19 32.08
CA GLU A 102 -13.56 40.50 30.67
C GLU A 102 -12.12 40.24 30.22
N LEU A 103 -11.13 40.68 31.01
CA LEU A 103 -9.72 40.41 30.76
C LEU A 103 -9.41 38.91 30.78
N LEU A 104 -9.93 38.19 31.78
CA LEU A 104 -9.77 36.75 31.90
C LEU A 104 -10.42 36.02 30.72
N SER A 105 -11.63 36.42 30.33
CA SER A 105 -12.34 35.84 29.18
C SER A 105 -11.57 36.08 27.88
N THR A 106 -11.06 37.29 27.68
CA THR A 106 -10.23 37.64 26.52
C THR A 106 -8.95 36.81 26.50
N GLN A 107 -8.30 36.63 27.65
CA GLN A 107 -7.09 35.83 27.76
C GLN A 107 -7.34 34.35 27.46
N LEU A 108 -8.45 33.79 27.94
CA LEU A 108 -8.84 32.41 27.65
C LEU A 108 -9.17 32.20 26.18
N GLU A 109 -9.89 33.14 25.56
CA GLU A 109 -10.19 33.07 24.12
C GLU A 109 -8.91 33.17 23.27
N ASN A 110 -7.98 34.07 23.64
CA ASN A 110 -6.69 34.16 22.95
C ASN A 110 -5.87 32.87 23.07
N GLN A 111 -5.85 32.23 24.25
CA GLN A 111 -5.18 30.94 24.43
C GLN A 111 -5.84 29.84 23.60
N LYS A 112 -7.18 29.79 23.60
CA LYS A 112 -7.93 28.85 22.78
C LYS A 112 -7.59 29.01 21.30
N LEU A 113 -7.65 30.23 20.78
CA LEU A 113 -7.33 30.51 19.38
C LEU A 113 -5.89 30.12 19.02
N TYR A 114 -4.92 30.35 19.90
CA TYR A 114 -3.53 29.97 19.69
C TYR A 114 -3.36 28.44 19.58
N PHE A 115 -3.99 27.68 20.47
CA PHE A 115 -3.90 26.21 20.42
C PHE A 115 -4.72 25.63 19.27
N GLU A 116 -5.86 26.24 18.92
CA GLU A 116 -6.63 25.88 17.73
C GLU A 116 -5.81 26.11 16.45
N SER A 117 -5.12 27.25 16.33
CA SER A 117 -4.25 27.51 15.17
C SER A 117 -3.08 26.54 15.10
N LEU A 118 -2.45 26.22 16.23
CA LEU A 118 -1.34 25.26 16.27
C LEU A 118 -1.80 23.84 15.91
N LEU A 119 -2.98 23.42 16.38
CA LEU A 119 -3.58 22.15 16.02
C LEU A 119 -3.96 22.10 14.53
N GLN A 120 -4.47 23.20 13.99
CA GLN A 120 -4.82 23.31 12.58
C GLN A 120 -3.57 23.23 11.69
N GLU A 121 -2.51 23.97 12.03
CA GLU A 121 -1.24 23.93 11.31
C GLU A 121 -0.61 22.52 11.33
N ALA A 122 -0.59 21.87 12.49
CA ALA A 122 -0.09 20.50 12.61
C ALA A 122 -0.91 19.51 11.76
N LYS A 123 -2.25 19.67 11.72
CA LYS A 123 -3.10 18.85 10.84
C LYS A 123 -2.78 19.08 9.37
N GLU A 124 -2.72 20.34 8.94
CA GLU A 124 -2.41 20.70 7.55
C GLU A 124 -1.04 20.19 7.11
N GLU A 125 -0.03 20.28 7.98
CA GLU A 125 1.31 19.73 7.71
C GLU A 125 1.25 18.21 7.54
N THR A 126 0.60 17.49 8.46
CA THR A 126 0.45 16.03 8.35
C THR A 126 -0.36 15.61 7.12
N GLU A 127 -1.43 16.32 6.79
CA GLU A 127 -2.24 16.07 5.59
C GLU A 127 -1.43 16.29 4.32
N LYS A 128 -0.60 17.35 4.28
CA LYS A 128 0.31 17.62 3.18
C LYS A 128 1.37 16.52 3.03
N GLU A 129 2.01 16.10 4.12
CA GLU A 129 2.98 15.00 4.09
C GLU A 129 2.36 13.69 3.60
N ILE A 130 1.14 13.38 4.06
CA ILE A 130 0.38 12.21 3.60
C ILE A 130 0.07 12.35 2.11
N ALA A 131 -0.41 13.51 1.65
CA ALA A 131 -0.73 13.75 0.24
C ALA A 131 0.50 13.58 -0.65
N GLU A 132 1.65 14.15 -0.26
CA GLU A 132 2.92 14.00 -0.99
C GLU A 132 3.40 12.54 -1.03
N ALA A 133 3.30 11.81 0.10
CA ALA A 133 3.67 10.41 0.17
C ALA A 133 2.77 9.54 -0.72
N VAL A 134 1.46 9.82 -0.72
CA VAL A 134 0.48 9.15 -1.58
C VAL A 134 0.77 9.44 -3.05
N GLU A 135 1.03 10.69 -3.43
CA GLU A 135 1.35 11.07 -4.81
C GLU A 135 2.61 10.34 -5.31
N LYS A 136 3.69 10.33 -4.50
CA LYS A 136 4.93 9.59 -4.81
C LYS A 136 4.67 8.09 -4.97
N ALA A 137 3.86 7.49 -4.09
CA ALA A 137 3.52 6.07 -4.18
C ALA A 137 2.68 5.74 -5.42
N VAL A 138 1.71 6.59 -5.77
CA VAL A 138 0.85 6.44 -6.94
C VAL A 138 1.65 6.59 -8.23
N THR A 139 2.49 7.61 -8.34
CA THR A 139 3.34 7.86 -9.53
C THR A 139 4.30 6.70 -9.78
N LEU A 140 4.96 6.16 -8.73
CA LEU A 140 5.82 4.98 -8.85
C LEU A 140 5.05 3.74 -9.32
N LYS A 141 3.86 3.49 -8.76
CA LYS A 141 3.01 2.37 -9.21
C LYS A 141 2.57 2.53 -10.66
N LEU A 142 2.20 3.75 -11.06
CA LEU A 142 1.78 4.07 -12.41
C LEU A 142 2.94 3.83 -13.40
N GLN A 143 4.14 4.32 -13.11
CA GLN A 143 5.33 4.07 -13.94
C GLN A 143 5.63 2.58 -14.09
N LYS A 144 5.53 1.81 -12.99
CA LYS A 144 5.74 0.35 -13.01
C LYS A 144 4.69 -0.37 -13.85
N LEU A 145 3.43 0.05 -13.78
CA LEU A 145 2.36 -0.50 -14.60
C LEU A 145 2.52 -0.13 -16.08
N GLN A 146 2.90 1.11 -16.37
CA GLN A 146 3.20 1.58 -17.73
C GLN A 146 4.35 0.77 -18.35
N ALA A 147 5.45 0.55 -17.63
CA ALA A 147 6.57 -0.24 -18.12
C ALA A 147 6.18 -1.70 -18.41
N LYS A 148 5.30 -2.30 -17.58
CA LYS A 148 4.75 -3.65 -17.84
C LYS A 148 3.85 -3.67 -19.07
N LEU A 149 3.01 -2.65 -19.23
CA LEU A 149 2.15 -2.50 -20.39
C LEU A 149 2.97 -2.39 -21.67
N ASP A 150 4.00 -1.53 -21.68
CA ASP A 150 4.87 -1.34 -22.84
C ASP A 150 5.62 -2.62 -23.21
N LYS A 151 6.09 -3.38 -22.21
CA LYS A 151 6.71 -4.69 -22.43
C LYS A 151 5.73 -5.69 -23.05
N CYS A 152 4.52 -5.80 -22.51
CA CYS A 152 3.47 -6.67 -23.04
C CYS A 152 3.10 -6.29 -24.49
N MET A 153 3.02 -4.98 -24.77
CA MET A 153 2.76 -4.48 -26.12
C MET A 153 3.86 -4.83 -27.12
N LYS A 154 5.13 -4.76 -26.71
CA LYS A 154 6.27 -5.17 -27.55
C LYS A 154 6.25 -6.68 -27.82
N GLU A 155 6.01 -7.48 -26.80
CA GLU A 155 5.90 -8.94 -26.92
C GLU A 155 4.73 -9.35 -27.83
N LYS A 156 3.58 -8.69 -27.68
CA LYS A 156 2.42 -8.90 -28.54
C LYS A 156 2.76 -8.60 -30.01
N LYS A 157 3.34 -7.42 -30.28
CA LYS A 157 3.74 -7.04 -31.65
C LYS A 157 4.71 -8.07 -32.26
N PHE A 158 5.70 -8.51 -31.49
CA PHE A 158 6.65 -9.52 -31.95
C PHE A 158 5.97 -10.85 -32.30
N ILE A 159 5.02 -11.30 -31.47
CA ILE A 159 4.25 -12.53 -31.73
C ILE A 159 3.34 -12.34 -32.96
N ASP A 160 2.69 -11.19 -33.09
CA ASP A 160 1.84 -10.86 -34.24
C ASP A 160 2.66 -10.88 -35.53
N ASP A 161 3.85 -10.27 -35.55
CA ASP A 161 4.77 -10.28 -36.69
C ASP A 161 5.21 -11.70 -37.06
N ILE A 162 5.55 -12.55 -36.07
CA ILE A 162 5.91 -13.96 -36.31
C ILE A 162 4.72 -14.73 -36.88
N ASN A 163 3.54 -14.56 -36.29
CA ASN A 163 2.32 -15.24 -36.76
C ASN A 163 2.00 -14.86 -38.19
N GLU A 164 2.10 -13.57 -38.55
CA GLU A 164 1.88 -13.10 -39.91
C GLU A 164 2.87 -13.75 -40.89
N ASN A 165 4.16 -13.79 -40.54
CA ASN A 165 5.18 -14.44 -41.37
C ASN A 165 4.94 -15.95 -41.51
N LEU A 166 4.54 -16.63 -40.45
CA LEU A 166 4.22 -18.05 -40.49
C LEU A 166 2.99 -18.36 -41.34
N LEU A 167 1.96 -17.51 -41.28
CA LEU A 167 0.76 -17.64 -42.11
C LEU A 167 1.10 -17.47 -43.60
N LYS A 168 1.86 -16.42 -43.96
CA LYS A 168 2.34 -16.23 -45.34
C LYS A 168 3.15 -17.42 -45.83
N ASN A 169 4.09 -17.91 -45.02
CA ASN A 169 4.87 -19.09 -45.36
C ASN A 169 3.98 -20.32 -45.54
N GLN A 170 2.99 -20.52 -44.67
CA GLN A 170 2.04 -21.63 -44.79
C GLN A 170 1.24 -21.56 -46.10
N GLU A 171 0.78 -20.37 -46.48
CA GLU A 171 0.05 -20.15 -47.74
C GLU A 171 0.93 -20.46 -48.96
N ILE A 172 2.19 -20.00 -48.96
CA ILE A 172 3.15 -20.29 -50.02
C ILE A 172 3.36 -21.80 -50.17
N TRP A 173 3.56 -22.52 -49.06
CA TRP A 173 3.76 -23.97 -49.11
C TRP A 173 2.51 -24.72 -49.56
N LYS A 174 1.32 -24.30 -49.13
CA LYS A 174 0.05 -24.87 -49.60
C LYS A 174 -0.09 -24.69 -51.11
N ALA A 175 0.16 -23.48 -51.62
CA ALA A 175 0.11 -23.21 -53.06
C ALA A 175 1.11 -24.06 -53.85
N LYS A 176 2.34 -24.22 -53.32
CA LYS A 176 3.38 -25.03 -53.95
C LYS A 176 3.06 -26.52 -53.97
N ILE A 177 2.46 -27.04 -52.89
CA ILE A 177 1.97 -28.42 -52.85
C ILE A 177 0.88 -28.62 -53.90
N GLN A 178 -0.10 -27.71 -53.95
CA GLN A 178 -1.19 -27.78 -54.92
C GLN A 178 -0.67 -27.74 -56.36
N GLU A 179 0.29 -26.86 -56.67
CA GLU A 179 0.91 -26.79 -58.01
C GLU A 179 1.62 -28.10 -58.39
N LEU A 180 2.31 -28.73 -57.43
CA LEU A 180 2.98 -30.02 -57.64
C LEU A 180 1.96 -31.16 -57.85
N GLU A 181 0.90 -31.20 -57.04
CA GLU A 181 -0.20 -32.16 -57.18
C GLU A 181 -0.87 -32.03 -58.56
N GLU A 182 -1.17 -30.80 -59.01
CA GLU A 182 -1.75 -30.54 -60.34
C GLU A 182 -0.78 -30.90 -61.48
N ARG A 183 0.53 -30.78 -61.27
CA ARG A 183 1.55 -31.17 -62.26
C ARG A 183 1.68 -32.68 -62.34
N GLU A 184 1.66 -33.37 -61.20
CA GLU A 184 1.71 -34.83 -61.11
C GLU A 184 0.47 -35.45 -61.74
N GLU A 185 -0.72 -34.95 -61.41
CA GLU A 185 -2.00 -35.38 -61.99
C GLU A 185 -2.00 -35.24 -63.52
N ARG A 186 -1.52 -34.11 -64.05
CA ARG A 186 -1.39 -33.93 -65.51
C ARG A 186 -0.43 -34.94 -66.14
N ALA A 187 0.70 -35.22 -65.48
CA ALA A 187 1.67 -36.19 -65.98
C ALA A 187 1.13 -37.62 -65.94
N LEU A 188 0.36 -37.98 -64.90
CA LEU A 188 -0.34 -39.26 -64.80
C LEU A 188 -1.36 -39.41 -65.93
N ARG A 189 -2.22 -38.40 -66.15
CA ARG A 189 -3.19 -38.42 -67.27
C ARG A 189 -2.54 -38.63 -68.63
N LEU A 190 -1.43 -37.93 -68.92
CA LEU A 190 -0.71 -38.11 -70.17
C LEU A 190 -0.13 -39.53 -70.33
N LYS A 191 0.36 -40.14 -69.25
CA LYS A 191 0.83 -41.53 -69.26
C LYS A 191 -0.33 -42.50 -69.45
N ASP A 192 -1.46 -42.29 -68.77
CA ASP A 192 -2.66 -43.12 -68.89
C ASP A 192 -3.27 -43.03 -70.29
N ASP A 193 -3.32 -41.84 -70.89
CA ASP A 193 -3.70 -41.63 -72.29
C ASP A 193 -2.78 -42.41 -73.24
N LYS A 194 -1.46 -42.37 -73.00
CA LYS A 194 -0.50 -43.10 -73.83
C LYS A 194 -0.61 -44.61 -73.65
N ILE A 195 -0.82 -45.09 -72.44
CA ILE A 195 -1.08 -46.51 -72.15
C ILE A 195 -2.33 -46.96 -72.90
N ARG A 196 -3.42 -46.19 -72.82
CA ARG A 196 -4.67 -46.49 -73.54
C ARG A 196 -4.46 -46.57 -75.05
N GLU A 197 -3.74 -45.61 -75.63
CA GLU A 197 -3.43 -45.62 -77.06
C GLU A 197 -2.57 -46.84 -77.45
N LEU A 198 -1.56 -47.19 -76.64
CA LEU A 198 -0.74 -48.37 -76.88
C LEU A 198 -1.53 -49.67 -76.70
N GLU A 199 -2.45 -49.74 -75.75
CA GLU A 199 -3.36 -50.87 -75.56
C GLU A 199 -4.32 -51.03 -76.73
N GLU A 200 -4.85 -49.94 -77.28
CA GLU A 200 -5.66 -49.94 -78.51
C GLU A 200 -4.86 -50.44 -79.71
N GLN A 201 -3.62 -49.94 -79.89
CA GLN A 201 -2.73 -50.44 -80.94
C GLN A 201 -2.41 -51.93 -80.79
N LEU A 202 -2.18 -52.42 -79.57
CA LEU A 202 -1.96 -53.84 -79.32
C LEU A 202 -3.21 -54.69 -79.60
N LYS A 203 -4.41 -54.19 -79.26
CA LYS A 203 -5.68 -54.84 -79.59
C LYS A 203 -5.89 -54.93 -81.09
N ASP A 204 -5.66 -53.85 -81.84
CA ASP A 204 -5.76 -53.85 -83.30
C ASP A 204 -4.76 -54.81 -83.95
N LEU A 205 -3.50 -54.82 -83.48
CA LEU A 205 -2.50 -55.77 -83.95
C LEU A 205 -2.89 -57.22 -83.64
N MET A 206 -3.44 -57.49 -82.45
CA MET A 206 -3.94 -58.80 -82.07
C MET A 206 -5.11 -59.23 -82.98
N LEU A 207 -6.06 -58.34 -83.26
CA LEU A 207 -7.15 -58.60 -84.20
C LEU A 207 -6.64 -58.89 -85.61
N HIS A 208 -5.65 -58.15 -86.11
CA HIS A 208 -5.03 -58.44 -87.39
C HIS A 208 -4.29 -59.78 -87.40
N LEU A 209 -3.60 -60.13 -86.32
CA LEU A 209 -2.89 -61.41 -86.16
C LEU A 209 -3.83 -62.60 -85.88
N GLU A 210 -5.05 -62.39 -85.42
CA GLU A 210 -6.09 -63.42 -85.28
C GLU A 210 -6.92 -63.57 -86.56
N ALA A 211 -7.13 -62.47 -87.30
CA ALA A 211 -7.75 -62.49 -88.62
C ALA A 211 -6.84 -63.09 -89.70
N GLY A 212 -5.51 -62.95 -89.57
CA GLY A 212 -4.50 -63.61 -90.41
C GLY A 212 -4.67 -65.14 -90.47
N PRO A 213 -4.69 -65.86 -89.34
CA PRO A 213 -4.99 -67.27 -89.31
C PRO A 213 -6.47 -67.57 -89.56
N ALA A 214 -7.43 -66.66 -89.39
CA ALA A 214 -8.81 -66.92 -89.89
C ALA A 214 -8.90 -66.90 -91.43
N MET A 215 -8.02 -66.15 -92.10
CA MET A 215 -7.85 -66.15 -93.56
C MET A 215 -6.97 -67.32 -94.03
N GLU A 216 -6.01 -67.77 -93.22
CA GLU A 216 -5.05 -68.85 -93.52
C GLU A 216 -5.48 -70.25 -93.00
N GLN A 217 -6.42 -70.32 -92.05
CA GLN A 217 -7.14 -71.53 -91.57
C GLN A 217 -8.27 -71.94 -92.54
N LEU A 218 -8.58 -71.14 -93.56
CA LEU A 218 -9.29 -71.63 -94.74
C LEU A 218 -8.37 -72.44 -95.67
N SER A 219 -7.06 -72.50 -95.40
CA SER A 219 -6.07 -73.22 -96.22
C SER A 219 -5.15 -74.20 -95.48
N THR A 220 -5.13 -74.22 -94.14
CA THR A 220 -4.31 -75.19 -93.39
C THR A 220 -5.00 -75.68 -92.12
N SER A 221 -5.85 -76.70 -92.28
CA SER A 221 -6.04 -77.70 -91.23
C SER A 221 -4.78 -78.56 -91.23
N ASP A 222 -3.96 -78.45 -90.19
CA ASP A 222 -3.44 -79.60 -89.43
C ASP A 222 -2.15 -79.26 -88.68
N GLU A 223 -2.10 -79.80 -87.45
CA GLU A 223 -0.90 -80.17 -86.69
C GLU A 223 -0.03 -79.02 -86.11
N ILE A 224 -0.09 -78.85 -84.78
CA ILE A 224 0.91 -79.42 -83.84
C ILE A 224 0.52 -79.05 -82.40
N LYS A 225 0.49 -80.09 -81.57
CA LYS A 225 0.34 -80.04 -80.11
C LYS A 225 1.64 -79.58 -79.44
N ASP A 226 1.46 -79.13 -78.20
CA ASP A 226 2.42 -79.18 -77.07
C ASP A 226 3.21 -77.90 -76.77
N GLY A 227 2.60 -77.07 -75.89
CA GLY A 227 3.22 -75.91 -75.27
C GLY A 227 4.04 -76.30 -74.04
N THR A 228 5.31 -75.90 -74.03
CA THR A 228 6.18 -75.95 -72.84
C THR A 228 5.90 -74.74 -71.95
N VAL A 229 5.44 -75.01 -70.72
CA VAL A 229 5.20 -74.02 -69.66
C VAL A 229 6.51 -73.67 -68.95
N LEU A 230 6.94 -72.40 -69.06
CA LEU A 230 7.97 -71.83 -68.20
C LEU A 230 7.38 -71.48 -66.82
N LYS A 231 7.99 -72.08 -65.80
CA LYS A 231 7.60 -72.04 -64.39
C LYS A 231 7.88 -70.67 -63.78
N ILE A 232 6.83 -70.01 -63.31
CA ILE A 232 6.88 -68.86 -62.41
C ILE A 232 7.56 -69.29 -61.11
N GLY A 233 8.70 -68.68 -60.79
CA GLY A 233 9.32 -68.75 -59.47
C GLY A 233 8.60 -67.79 -58.54
N GLY A 234 7.90 -68.35 -57.56
CA GLY A 234 7.37 -67.63 -56.41
C GLY A 234 8.38 -67.57 -55.26
N GLU A 235 7.92 -66.89 -54.21
CA GLU A 235 8.49 -66.76 -52.86
C GLU A 235 9.48 -65.57 -52.69
N SER A 236 9.36 -64.69 -51.70
CA SER A 236 8.59 -64.76 -50.46
C SER A 236 8.48 -63.39 -49.77
N SER A 237 7.30 -63.20 -49.15
CA SER A 237 7.03 -62.73 -47.78
C SER A 237 7.59 -61.42 -47.19
N SER A 238 6.68 -60.82 -46.39
CA SER A 238 6.90 -60.16 -45.09
C SER A 238 7.18 -58.65 -45.15
N SER A 239 6.53 -57.75 -44.42
CA SER A 239 5.78 -57.87 -43.17
C SER A 239 4.97 -56.60 -42.88
N ASN A 240 3.88 -56.81 -42.13
CA ASN A 240 3.32 -55.93 -41.09
C ASN A 240 2.77 -54.55 -41.47
N GLY A 241 1.43 -54.48 -41.37
CA GLY A 241 0.70 -53.23 -41.23
C GLY A 241 0.83 -52.63 -39.83
N THR A 242 0.62 -51.32 -39.74
CA THR A 242 -0.34 -50.67 -38.83
C THR A 242 -0.36 -49.15 -39.10
N ARG A 243 -1.55 -48.61 -39.35
CA ARG A 243 -1.94 -47.21 -39.13
C ARG A 243 -3.02 -47.23 -38.04
N PRO A 244 -3.45 -46.09 -37.46
CA PRO A 244 -2.73 -44.86 -37.11
C PRO A 244 -3.13 -44.37 -35.69
N THR A 245 -2.38 -43.47 -35.05
CA THR A 245 -2.97 -42.58 -34.01
C THR A 245 -2.26 -41.23 -33.90
N LYS A 246 -3.08 -40.16 -33.97
CA LYS A 246 -2.78 -38.80 -33.54
C LYS A 246 -2.54 -38.73 -32.02
N SER A 247 -1.65 -37.85 -31.55
CA SER A 247 -2.00 -36.82 -30.55
C SER A 247 -0.85 -35.83 -30.31
N ASN A 248 -1.22 -34.55 -30.24
CA ASN A 248 -0.47 -33.41 -29.73
C ASN A 248 0.18 -33.64 -28.35
N ASN A 249 1.33 -33.00 -28.08
CA ASN A 249 1.36 -31.99 -27.00
C ASN A 249 2.61 -31.09 -26.94
N ARG A 250 2.30 -29.83 -26.64
CA ARG A 250 3.13 -28.70 -26.17
C ARG A 250 3.95 -29.02 -24.92
N LYS A 251 5.12 -28.39 -24.79
CA LYS A 251 5.71 -27.80 -23.57
C LYS A 251 6.89 -26.89 -23.98
N LYS A 252 6.77 -25.56 -23.99
CA LYS A 252 7.06 -24.60 -22.90
C LYS A 252 8.36 -24.89 -22.12
N ARG A 253 9.38 -24.09 -22.39
CA ARG A 253 10.20 -23.36 -21.40
C ARG A 253 10.42 -21.95 -21.94
#